data_AF-A0A5N6WR18-F1
#
_entry.id   AF-A0A5N6WR18-F1
#
_cell.length_a   1.000
_cell.length_b   1.000
_cell.length_c   1.000
_cell.angle_alpha   90.00
_cell.angle_beta   90.00
_cell.angle_gamma   90.00
#
_symmetry.space_group_name_H-M   'P 1'
#
loop_
_entity.id
_entity.type
_entity.pdbx_description
1 polymer ?
#
loop_
_entity_poly.entity_id
_entity_poly.type
_entity_poly.pdbx_seq_one_letter_code
_entity_poly.pdbx_strand_id
1 'polypeptide(L)'
;MRTYVQFHGAPILDAIEIPTYETTLNGTFFAKPEVSIAREEPGPENDADWEQYETIRTHIVSREDILRLGKDPDTVMRFDNDYWGFGDDAYMVQLDVMHQIHCLNMLRKAAFHDYPGYMPTGAHTDANNTHATRWTHLGHCVDILLQNIQCNANTEVITLAWVEGRTQPWPDFSVNRKCRDFEAIYKWQLENSVDAGKFDRMPIPHDAYVWPAPWENRESELGEKLGKHQKQEGVLGQAGHQHTKRHE
;
A
#
# COMPACT_ATOMS: atom_id res chain seq x y z
N MET A 1 7.26 -4.13 36.00
CA MET A 1 6.91 -5.22 35.07
C MET A 1 5.88 -4.67 34.09
N ARG A 2 6.24 -4.46 32.82
CA ARG A 2 5.25 -4.19 31.78
C ARG A 2 4.69 -5.53 31.35
N THR A 3 3.46 -5.83 31.75
CA THR A 3 2.69 -6.96 31.25
C THR A 3 2.48 -6.71 29.77
N TYR A 4 3.21 -7.42 28.90
CA TYR A 4 2.88 -7.46 27.49
C TYR A 4 1.55 -8.20 27.39
N VAL A 5 0.45 -7.46 27.15
CA VAL A 5 -0.78 -8.09 26.69
C VAL A 5 -0.45 -8.65 25.33
N GLN A 6 -0.29 -9.98 25.26
CA GLN A 6 -0.15 -10.68 24.01
C GLN A 6 -1.49 -10.48 23.28
N PHE A 7 -1.47 -9.61 22.29
CA PHE A 7 -2.58 -9.42 21.36
C PHE A 7 -2.58 -10.61 20.41
N HIS A 8 -3.71 -11.30 20.35
CA HIS A 8 -3.89 -12.54 19.58
C HIS A 8 -4.76 -12.30 18.33
N GLY A 9 -4.80 -11.06 17.81
CA GLY A 9 -5.79 -10.62 16.83
C GLY A 9 -5.43 -10.80 15.34
N ALA A 10 -4.46 -11.64 14.99
CA ALA A 10 -4.05 -11.82 13.60
C ALA A 10 -3.90 -13.32 13.26
N PRO A 11 -4.98 -14.00 12.80
CA PRO A 11 -4.99 -15.45 12.54
C PRO A 11 -3.89 -15.93 11.59
N ILE A 12 -3.46 -15.08 10.66
CA ILE A 12 -2.41 -15.42 9.69
C ILE A 12 -1.05 -15.66 10.34
N LEU A 13 -0.76 -15.04 11.49
CA LEU A 13 0.50 -15.26 12.22
C LEU A 13 0.58 -16.66 12.86
N ASP A 14 -0.55 -17.34 13.03
CA ASP A 14 -0.60 -18.72 13.49
C ASP A 14 -0.37 -19.71 12.33
N ALA A 15 -0.56 -19.27 11.08
CA ALA A 15 -0.57 -20.13 9.89
C ALA A 15 0.75 -20.12 9.11
N ILE A 16 1.47 -19.01 9.08
CA ILE A 16 2.70 -18.85 8.29
C ILE A 16 3.80 -18.11 9.07
N GLU A 17 5.05 -18.41 8.72
CA GLU A 17 6.18 -17.56 9.08
C GLU A 17 6.34 -16.46 8.04
N ILE A 18 6.43 -15.22 8.48
CA ILE A 18 6.67 -14.05 7.62
C ILE A 18 8.10 -13.57 7.90
N PRO A 19 9.07 -13.84 7.00
CA PRO A 19 10.45 -13.40 7.20
C PRO A 19 10.54 -11.87 7.15
N THR A 20 11.49 -11.32 7.90
CA THR A 20 11.85 -9.89 7.82
C THR A 20 13.17 -9.73 7.07
N TYR A 21 13.34 -8.60 6.41
CA TYR A 21 14.56 -8.25 5.71
C TYR A 21 14.81 -6.75 5.82
N GLU A 22 16.08 -6.37 5.74
CA GLU A 22 16.48 -4.97 5.70
C GLU A 22 16.60 -4.50 4.24
N THR A 23 16.05 -3.33 3.97
CA THR A 23 16.06 -2.71 2.64
C THR A 23 16.00 -1.19 2.78
N THR A 24 16.41 -0.50 1.73
CA THR A 24 16.24 0.96 1.60
C THR A 24 15.06 1.21 0.67
N LEU A 25 14.05 1.94 1.13
CA LEU A 25 12.97 2.40 0.27
C LEU A 25 13.54 3.32 -0.82
N ASN A 26 13.08 3.17 -2.06
CA ASN A 26 13.47 4.06 -3.13
C ASN A 26 12.66 5.36 -3.02
N GLY A 27 13.26 6.37 -2.42
CA GLY A 27 12.68 7.71 -2.23
C GLY A 27 13.00 8.71 -3.34
N THR A 28 13.57 8.29 -4.48
CA THR A 28 13.88 9.24 -5.57
C THR A 28 12.62 9.94 -6.06
N PHE A 29 12.67 11.25 -6.24
CA PHE A 29 11.55 12.04 -6.72
C PHE A 29 11.26 11.79 -8.21
N PHE A 30 12.33 11.79 -9.03
CA PHE A 30 12.24 11.42 -10.44
C PHE A 30 12.37 9.90 -10.63
N ALA A 31 11.82 9.38 -11.73
CA ALA A 31 11.87 7.95 -12.04
C ALA A 31 12.33 7.71 -13.49
N LYS A 32 12.94 6.54 -13.74
CA LYS A 32 13.22 5.99 -15.08
C LYS A 32 12.28 4.82 -15.35
N PRO A 33 12.00 4.44 -16.62
CA PRO A 33 10.89 3.53 -17.01
C PRO A 33 10.77 2.18 -16.29
N GLU A 34 11.85 1.65 -15.69
CA GLU A 34 11.80 0.44 -14.85
C GLU A 34 11.27 0.78 -13.45
N VAL A 35 10.02 1.25 -13.37
CA VAL A 35 9.40 1.77 -12.14
C VAL A 35 8.56 0.73 -11.37
N SER A 36 8.23 1.03 -10.11
CA SER A 36 7.07 0.40 -9.45
C SER A 36 5.80 0.70 -10.24
N ILE A 37 4.82 -0.20 -10.17
CA ILE A 37 3.46 -0.01 -10.72
C ILE A 37 2.81 1.32 -10.30
N ALA A 38 3.25 1.90 -9.19
CA ALA A 38 2.74 3.19 -8.71
C ALA A 38 3.23 4.41 -9.49
N ARG A 39 4.31 4.29 -10.27
CA ARG A 39 4.87 5.39 -11.08
C ARG A 39 4.73 5.16 -12.58
N GLU A 40 4.11 4.07 -13.00
CA GLU A 40 3.78 3.85 -14.40
C GLU A 40 2.74 4.87 -14.87
N GLU A 41 2.66 5.05 -16.18
CA GLU A 41 1.68 5.94 -16.80
C GLU A 41 0.25 5.47 -16.50
N PRO A 42 -0.64 6.34 -16.00
CA PRO A 42 -2.02 5.97 -15.74
C PRO A 42 -2.73 5.52 -17.02
N GLY A 43 -3.31 4.32 -16.98
CA GLY A 43 -4.03 3.75 -18.11
C GLY A 43 -4.45 2.30 -17.87
N PRO A 44 -5.12 1.66 -18.85
CA PRO A 44 -5.63 0.30 -18.69
C PRO A 44 -4.57 -0.75 -18.36
N GLU A 45 -3.35 -0.60 -18.90
CA GLU A 45 -2.24 -1.52 -18.62
C GLU A 45 -1.80 -1.39 -17.16
N ASN A 46 -1.54 -0.17 -16.69
CA ASN A 46 -1.22 0.07 -15.29
C ASN A 46 -2.35 -0.36 -14.34
N ASP A 47 -3.60 -0.11 -14.69
CA ASP A 47 -4.76 -0.58 -13.92
C ASP A 47 -4.78 -2.11 -13.77
N ALA A 48 -4.38 -2.84 -14.81
CA ALA A 48 -4.24 -4.29 -14.77
C ALA A 48 -3.05 -4.73 -13.91
N ASP A 49 -1.93 -4.01 -13.95
CA ASP A 49 -0.76 -4.29 -13.11
C ASP A 49 -1.05 -4.06 -11.61
N TRP A 50 -1.92 -3.10 -11.28
CA TRP A 50 -2.43 -2.90 -9.92
C TRP A 50 -3.37 -4.03 -9.44
N GLU A 51 -4.12 -4.67 -10.35
CA GLU A 51 -5.15 -5.66 -10.01
C GLU A 51 -4.59 -6.81 -9.14
N GLN A 52 -3.39 -7.28 -9.45
CA GLN A 52 -2.74 -8.37 -8.70
C GLN A 52 -2.41 -8.00 -7.24
N TYR A 53 -2.23 -6.70 -6.94
CA TYR A 53 -1.90 -6.19 -5.60
C TYR A 53 -3.12 -5.68 -4.84
N GLU A 54 -4.18 -5.25 -5.54
CA GLU A 54 -5.39 -4.73 -4.90
C GLU A 54 -6.53 -5.74 -4.81
N THR A 55 -6.42 -6.91 -5.45
CA THR A 55 -7.46 -7.94 -5.35
C THR A 55 -7.58 -8.44 -3.92
N ILE A 56 -8.67 -8.04 -3.26
CA ILE A 56 -9.00 -8.46 -1.92
C ILE A 56 -9.63 -9.86 -1.97
N ARG A 57 -8.90 -10.86 -1.48
CA ARG A 57 -9.36 -12.25 -1.42
C ARG A 57 -10.00 -12.56 -0.07
N THR A 58 -11.07 -13.36 -0.11
CA THR A 58 -11.74 -13.88 1.08
C THR A 58 -11.07 -15.16 1.55
N HIS A 59 -10.87 -15.27 2.85
CA HIS A 59 -10.23 -16.39 3.54
C HIS A 59 -11.18 -16.95 4.61
N ILE A 60 -10.91 -18.18 5.02
CA ILE A 60 -11.66 -18.90 6.07
C ILE A 60 -10.92 -18.77 7.39
N VAL A 61 -11.64 -18.43 8.45
CA VAL A 61 -11.16 -18.51 9.84
C VAL A 61 -12.20 -19.18 10.74
N SER A 62 -11.78 -19.63 11.91
CA SER A 62 -12.63 -20.31 12.90
C SER A 62 -13.46 -19.33 13.73
N ARG A 63 -14.49 -19.82 14.44
CA ARG A 63 -15.20 -19.06 15.48
C ARG A 63 -14.26 -18.58 16.57
N GLU A 64 -13.25 -19.37 16.92
CA GLU A 64 -12.24 -18.99 17.90
C GLU A 64 -11.43 -17.77 17.45
N ASP A 65 -11.07 -17.71 16.16
CA ASP A 65 -10.43 -16.52 15.57
C ASP A 65 -11.33 -15.29 15.69
N ILE A 66 -12.63 -15.42 15.37
CA ILE A 66 -13.60 -14.31 15.48
C ILE A 66 -13.70 -13.79 16.93
N LEU A 67 -13.72 -14.69 17.91
CA LEU A 67 -13.70 -14.31 19.32
C LEU A 67 -12.38 -13.63 19.72
N ARG A 68 -11.23 -14.11 19.24
CA ARG A 68 -9.92 -13.48 19.46
C ARG A 68 -9.81 -12.09 18.83
N LEU A 69 -10.50 -11.87 17.72
CA LEU A 69 -10.67 -10.56 17.11
C LEU A 69 -11.61 -9.64 17.91
N GLY A 70 -12.25 -10.13 18.98
CA GLY A 70 -13.19 -9.35 19.80
C GLY A 70 -14.50 -9.04 19.08
N LYS A 71 -14.86 -9.84 18.07
CA LYS A 71 -16.11 -9.70 17.29
C LYS A 71 -17.13 -10.73 17.77
N ASP A 72 -18.40 -10.46 17.51
CA ASP A 72 -19.51 -11.39 17.79
C ASP A 72 -19.69 -12.36 16.62
N PRO A 73 -19.42 -13.68 16.79
CA PRO A 73 -19.60 -14.67 15.73
C PRO A 73 -21.02 -14.72 15.15
N ASP A 74 -22.05 -14.31 15.89
CA ASP A 74 -23.42 -14.34 15.38
C ASP A 74 -23.70 -13.21 14.38
N THR A 75 -22.81 -12.21 14.31
CA THR A 75 -22.91 -11.04 13.40
C THR A 75 -21.98 -11.13 12.19
N VAL A 76 -20.97 -12.01 12.24
CA VAL A 76 -19.98 -12.16 11.18
C VAL A 76 -20.47 -13.18 10.15
N MET A 77 -20.23 -12.89 8.87
CA MET A 77 -20.56 -13.77 7.77
C MET A 77 -19.85 -15.11 7.89
N ARG A 78 -20.63 -16.18 7.75
CA ARG A 78 -20.18 -17.55 7.58
C ARG A 78 -20.34 -18.01 6.15
N PHE A 79 -19.53 -18.99 5.77
CA PHE A 79 -19.82 -19.80 4.59
C PHE A 79 -21.06 -20.65 4.85
N ASP A 80 -21.93 -20.72 3.85
CA ASP A 80 -23.07 -21.64 3.88
C ASP A 80 -22.57 -23.09 3.82
N ASN A 81 -22.84 -23.88 4.87
CA ASN A 81 -22.30 -25.23 4.98
C ASN A 81 -22.90 -26.18 3.94
N ASP A 82 -24.17 -26.04 3.59
CA ASP A 82 -24.83 -26.89 2.59
C ASP A 82 -24.21 -26.73 1.19
N TYR A 83 -23.78 -25.51 0.85
CA TYR A 83 -23.11 -25.22 -0.42
C TYR A 83 -21.61 -25.56 -0.37
N TRP A 84 -20.88 -25.12 0.66
CA TRP A 84 -19.41 -25.19 0.69
C TRP A 84 -18.84 -26.43 1.37
N GLY A 85 -19.58 -27.07 2.28
CA GLY A 85 -19.12 -28.24 3.03
C GLY A 85 -17.97 -27.98 4.02
N PHE A 86 -17.76 -26.72 4.43
CA PHE A 86 -16.68 -26.33 5.35
C PHE A 86 -17.02 -26.52 6.84
N GLY A 87 -18.24 -26.93 7.17
CA GLY A 87 -18.76 -26.96 8.54
C GLY A 87 -19.29 -25.61 9.01
N ASP A 88 -19.93 -25.60 10.17
CA ASP A 88 -20.54 -24.39 10.76
C ASP A 88 -19.51 -23.40 11.35
N ASP A 89 -18.23 -23.77 11.33
CA ASP A 89 -17.10 -23.02 11.90
C ASP A 89 -16.29 -22.22 10.86
N ALA A 90 -16.84 -22.01 9.66
CA ALA A 90 -16.16 -21.34 8.57
C ALA A 90 -16.63 -19.88 8.42
N TYR A 91 -15.82 -18.93 8.90
CA TYR A 91 -16.11 -17.49 8.84
C TYR A 91 -15.32 -16.80 7.74
N MET A 92 -15.91 -15.78 7.14
CA MET A 92 -15.31 -15.00 6.06
C MET A 92 -14.52 -13.82 6.60
N VAL A 93 -13.24 -13.73 6.21
CA VAL A 93 -12.40 -12.56 6.47
C VAL A 93 -11.59 -12.15 5.25
N GLN A 94 -11.09 -10.93 5.25
CA GLN A 94 -10.24 -10.38 4.20
C GLN A 94 -9.03 -9.67 4.84
N LEU A 95 -7.87 -9.66 4.18
CA LEU A 95 -6.69 -9.00 4.73
C LEU A 95 -6.82 -7.47 4.68
N ASP A 96 -6.46 -6.80 5.77
CA ASP A 96 -6.50 -5.34 5.87
C ASP A 96 -5.44 -4.67 4.99
N VAL A 97 -4.23 -5.24 4.89
CA VAL A 97 -3.18 -4.71 4.00
C VAL A 97 -3.63 -4.65 2.53
N MET A 98 -4.41 -5.63 2.06
CA MET A 98 -4.92 -5.64 0.68
C MET A 98 -5.96 -4.54 0.47
N HIS A 99 -6.78 -4.26 1.48
CA HIS A 99 -7.70 -3.13 1.45
C HIS A 99 -6.98 -1.78 1.46
N GLN A 100 -5.86 -1.65 2.18
CA GLN A 100 -5.05 -0.42 2.15
C GLN A 100 -4.49 -0.15 0.75
N ILE A 101 -3.99 -1.20 0.07
CA ILE A 101 -3.51 -1.10 -1.31
C ILE A 101 -4.66 -0.74 -2.26
N HIS A 102 -5.82 -1.38 -2.13
CA HIS A 102 -7.01 -1.04 -2.91
C HIS A 102 -7.45 0.42 -2.72
N CYS A 103 -7.51 0.89 -1.48
CA CYS A 103 -7.82 2.29 -1.17
C CYS A 103 -6.78 3.24 -1.77
N LEU A 104 -5.49 2.90 -1.73
CA LEU A 104 -4.44 3.68 -2.35
C LEU A 104 -4.61 3.75 -3.88
N ASN A 105 -4.96 2.64 -4.54
CA ASN A 105 -5.22 2.64 -5.97
C ASN A 105 -6.47 3.45 -6.34
N MET A 106 -7.53 3.39 -5.53
CA MET A 106 -8.71 4.24 -5.69
C MET A 106 -8.35 5.73 -5.60
N LEU A 107 -7.50 6.11 -4.63
CA LEU A 107 -6.98 7.47 -4.51
C LEU A 107 -6.08 7.86 -5.70
N ARG A 108 -5.24 6.94 -6.19
CA ARG A 108 -4.46 7.15 -7.42
C ARG A 108 -5.38 7.45 -8.60
N LYS A 109 -6.36 6.59 -8.88
CA LYS A 109 -7.32 6.79 -9.98
C LYS A 109 -8.04 8.13 -9.89
N ALA A 110 -8.45 8.54 -8.68
CA ALA A 110 -9.05 9.86 -8.46
C ALA A 110 -8.07 11.02 -8.68
N ALA A 111 -6.83 10.90 -8.19
CA ALA A 111 -5.80 11.93 -8.33
C ALA A 111 -5.34 12.14 -9.78
N PHE A 112 -5.40 11.09 -10.60
CA PHE A 112 -5.03 11.09 -12.01
C PHE A 112 -6.24 11.18 -12.97
N HIS A 113 -7.45 11.46 -12.47
CA HIS A 113 -8.66 11.45 -13.31
C HIS A 113 -8.62 12.43 -14.50
N ASP A 114 -7.86 13.52 -14.38
CA ASP A 114 -7.66 14.56 -15.39
C ASP A 114 -6.27 14.49 -16.07
N TYR A 115 -5.57 13.35 -15.94
CA TYR A 115 -4.27 13.15 -16.57
C TYR A 115 -4.38 13.31 -18.11
N PRO A 116 -3.67 14.28 -18.73
CA PRO A 116 -3.85 14.58 -20.13
C PRO A 116 -3.15 13.53 -21.02
N GLY A 117 -3.94 12.75 -21.74
CA GLY A 117 -3.48 11.99 -22.89
C GLY A 117 -2.54 10.82 -22.57
N TYR A 118 -3.11 9.62 -22.61
CA TYR A 118 -2.40 8.41 -23.01
C TYR A 118 -1.71 8.65 -24.37
N MET A 119 -0.46 9.12 -24.35
CA MET A 119 0.35 9.44 -25.53
C MET A 119 1.76 8.86 -25.31
N PRO A 120 2.03 7.62 -25.78
CA PRO A 120 3.29 6.91 -25.53
C PRO A 120 4.54 7.57 -26.13
N THR A 121 4.40 8.67 -26.87
CA THR A 121 5.50 9.35 -27.54
C THR A 121 5.13 10.82 -27.78
N GLY A 122 5.32 11.71 -26.80
CA GLY A 122 5.05 13.12 -27.02
C GLY A 122 5.58 13.97 -25.88
N ALA A 123 6.68 14.67 -26.13
CA ALA A 123 7.23 15.66 -25.21
C ALA A 123 6.15 16.66 -24.80
N HIS A 124 5.79 16.68 -23.51
CA HIS A 124 5.07 17.82 -22.95
C HIS A 124 6.04 19.00 -22.92
N THR A 125 6.00 19.81 -23.98
CA THR A 125 6.58 21.15 -24.01
C THR A 125 5.63 22.10 -23.29
N ASP A 126 5.48 21.94 -21.98
CA ASP A 126 4.97 23.03 -21.15
C ASP A 126 6.15 23.93 -20.82
N ALA A 127 6.16 25.13 -21.42
CA ALA A 127 7.16 26.16 -21.19
C ALA A 127 7.30 26.59 -19.72
N ASN A 128 6.46 26.05 -18.81
CA ASN A 128 6.49 26.33 -17.39
C ASN A 128 6.63 25.09 -16.48
N ASN A 129 6.91 23.88 -17.00
CA ASN A 129 7.20 22.62 -16.24
C ASN A 129 6.24 22.20 -15.09
N THR A 130 5.21 22.98 -14.75
CA THR A 130 4.39 22.79 -13.53
C THR A 130 3.47 21.59 -13.60
N HIS A 131 2.92 21.26 -14.77
CA HIS A 131 2.06 20.09 -14.95
C HIS A 131 2.84 18.78 -14.90
N ALA A 132 3.98 18.70 -15.60
CA ALA A 132 4.86 17.53 -15.54
C ALA A 132 5.32 17.26 -14.09
N THR A 133 5.73 18.31 -13.37
CA THR A 133 6.12 18.22 -11.96
C THR A 133 4.97 17.75 -11.06
N ARG A 134 3.72 18.18 -11.29
CA ARG A 134 2.55 17.69 -10.53
C ARG A 134 2.39 16.18 -10.67
N TRP A 135 2.46 15.66 -11.89
CA TRP A 135 2.27 14.22 -12.13
C TRP A 135 3.41 13.38 -11.56
N THR A 136 4.65 13.89 -11.64
CA THR A 136 5.79 13.30 -10.94
C THR A 136 5.55 13.27 -9.42
N HIS A 137 5.06 14.35 -8.82
CA HIS A 137 4.72 14.36 -7.39
C HIS A 137 3.66 13.33 -7.04
N LEU A 138 2.58 13.24 -7.81
CA LEU A 138 1.51 12.28 -7.54
C LEU A 138 2.02 10.84 -7.65
N GLY A 139 2.77 10.50 -8.70
CA GLY A 139 3.36 9.17 -8.85
C GLY A 139 4.35 8.84 -7.73
N HIS A 140 5.23 9.77 -7.37
CA HIS A 140 6.15 9.64 -6.25
C HIS A 140 5.42 9.42 -4.92
N CYS A 141 4.36 10.19 -4.64
CA CYS A 141 3.57 10.05 -3.43
C CYS A 141 2.85 8.71 -3.35
N VAL A 142 2.25 8.25 -4.45
CA VAL A 142 1.59 6.94 -4.49
C VAL A 142 2.61 5.82 -4.27
N ASP A 143 3.78 5.91 -4.90
CA ASP A 143 4.85 4.93 -4.77
C ASP A 143 5.43 4.87 -3.36
N ILE A 144 5.76 6.01 -2.72
CA ILE A 144 6.31 5.98 -1.37
C ILE A 144 5.29 5.45 -0.36
N LEU A 145 3.99 5.72 -0.58
CA LEU A 145 2.92 5.17 0.24
C LEU A 145 2.78 3.66 0.03
N LEU A 146 2.81 3.18 -1.23
CA LEU A 146 2.77 1.74 -1.54
C LEU A 146 3.95 1.01 -0.90
N GLN A 147 5.17 1.52 -1.07
CA GLN A 147 6.37 0.97 -0.44
C GLN A 147 6.24 0.92 1.09
N ASN A 148 5.69 1.95 1.73
CA ASN A 148 5.47 1.96 3.18
C ASN A 148 4.39 0.94 3.61
N ILE A 149 3.30 0.80 2.85
CA ILE A 149 2.26 -0.21 3.10
C ILE A 149 2.85 -1.62 2.99
N GLN A 150 3.66 -1.90 1.97
CA GLN A 150 4.32 -3.19 1.78
C GLN A 150 5.38 -3.47 2.85
N CYS A 151 6.21 -2.48 3.19
CA CYS A 151 7.24 -2.61 4.22
C CYS A 151 6.64 -2.81 5.63
N ASN A 152 5.49 -2.20 5.90
CA ASN A 152 4.74 -2.38 7.15
C ASN A 152 3.50 -3.28 6.94
N ALA A 153 3.57 -4.20 5.98
CA ALA A 153 2.44 -5.04 5.58
C ALA A 153 1.85 -5.73 6.81
N ASN A 154 0.62 -5.38 7.09
CA ASN A 154 -0.03 -5.81 8.29
C ASN A 154 -0.74 -7.16 8.10
N THR A 155 -0.97 -7.82 9.21
CA THR A 155 -1.53 -9.18 9.25
C THR A 155 -2.93 -9.23 9.85
N GLU A 156 -3.53 -8.06 10.09
CA GLU A 156 -4.88 -7.97 10.62
C GLU A 156 -5.92 -8.21 9.52
N VAL A 157 -7.14 -8.54 9.95
CA VAL A 157 -8.23 -8.95 9.06
C VAL A 157 -9.49 -8.13 9.27
N ILE A 158 -10.19 -7.88 8.17
CA ILE A 158 -11.53 -7.31 8.09
C ILE A 158 -12.54 -8.46 8.08
N THR A 159 -13.54 -8.37 8.96
CA THR A 159 -14.70 -9.27 8.95
C THR A 159 -15.77 -8.76 7.99
N LEU A 160 -16.61 -9.66 7.48
CA LEU A 160 -17.74 -9.31 6.62
C LEU A 160 -19.06 -9.51 7.37
N ALA A 161 -20.07 -8.71 7.05
CA ALA A 161 -21.42 -8.78 7.62
C ALA A 161 -22.49 -8.79 6.52
N TRP A 162 -23.61 -9.48 6.80
CA TRP A 162 -24.82 -9.37 5.99
C TRP A 162 -25.58 -8.11 6.41
N VAL A 163 -25.99 -7.30 5.43
CA VAL A 163 -26.75 -6.05 5.67
C VAL A 163 -28.06 -6.12 4.92
N GLU A 164 -29.16 -5.72 5.59
CA GLU A 164 -30.49 -5.71 5.01
C GLU A 164 -30.53 -4.93 3.69
N GLY A 165 -31.19 -5.50 2.67
CA GLY A 165 -31.30 -4.88 1.34
C GLY A 165 -30.06 -5.00 0.46
N ARG A 166 -28.99 -5.70 0.90
CA ARG A 166 -27.81 -5.99 0.08
C ARG A 166 -27.57 -7.49 -0.08
N THR A 167 -27.25 -7.88 -1.31
CA THR A 167 -26.80 -9.25 -1.63
C THR A 167 -25.30 -9.41 -1.52
N GLN A 168 -24.55 -8.31 -1.57
CA GLN A 168 -23.08 -8.33 -1.48
C GLN A 168 -22.60 -8.17 -0.04
N PRO A 169 -21.50 -8.86 0.34
CA PRO A 169 -20.87 -8.72 1.65
C PRO A 169 -20.59 -7.26 2.01
N TRP A 170 -20.84 -6.87 3.25
CA TRP A 170 -20.46 -5.57 3.77
C TRP A 170 -19.24 -5.68 4.69
N PRO A 171 -18.10 -5.07 4.36
CA PRO A 171 -16.91 -5.12 5.21
C PRO A 171 -17.05 -4.25 6.46
N ASP A 172 -16.62 -4.78 7.60
CA ASP A 172 -16.39 -4.01 8.82
C ASP A 172 -14.94 -3.53 8.87
N PHE A 173 -14.72 -2.29 8.44
CA PHE A 173 -13.40 -1.65 8.43
C PHE A 173 -12.87 -1.32 9.83
N SER A 174 -13.62 -1.56 10.89
CA SER A 174 -13.16 -1.35 12.28
C SER A 174 -12.32 -2.55 12.71
N VAL A 175 -11.05 -2.55 12.30
CA VAL A 175 -10.08 -3.62 12.56
C VAL A 175 -9.38 -3.38 13.90
N ASN A 176 -9.29 -4.42 14.73
CA ASN A 176 -8.45 -4.39 15.93
C ASN A 176 -6.99 -4.54 15.52
N ARG A 177 -6.11 -3.63 15.97
CA ARG A 177 -4.70 -3.57 15.53
C ARG A 177 -3.74 -3.19 16.65
N LYS A 178 -2.46 -3.55 16.51
CA LYS A 178 -1.37 -3.01 17.33
C LYS A 178 -0.79 -1.75 16.69
N CYS A 179 -1.23 -0.59 17.16
CA CYS A 179 -0.68 0.68 16.70
C CYS A 179 0.55 1.11 17.52
N ARG A 180 1.46 1.84 16.89
CA ARG A 180 2.44 2.67 17.60
C ARG A 180 1.70 3.87 18.19
N ASP A 181 2.13 4.33 19.37
CA ASP A 181 1.54 5.51 20.00
C ASP A 181 1.91 6.77 19.21
N PHE A 182 0.92 7.30 18.48
CA PHE A 182 1.10 8.49 17.65
C PHE A 182 1.32 9.75 18.49
N GLU A 183 0.69 9.85 19.67
CA GLU A 183 0.88 11.01 20.56
C GLU A 183 2.31 11.06 21.09
N ALA A 184 2.88 9.91 21.45
CA ALA A 184 4.28 9.83 21.86
C ALA A 184 5.23 10.31 20.75
N ILE A 185 4.98 9.91 19.50
CA ILE A 185 5.77 10.35 18.34
C ILE A 185 5.61 11.86 18.11
N TYR A 186 4.37 12.35 18.11
CA TYR A 186 4.05 13.76 17.88
C TYR A 186 4.61 14.66 18.97
N LYS A 187 4.53 14.23 20.24
CA LYS A 187 5.12 14.93 21.37
C LYS A 187 6.64 15.04 21.21
N TRP A 188 7.31 13.94 20.87
CA TRP A 188 8.75 13.96 20.61
C TRP A 188 9.11 14.96 19.51
N GLN A 189 8.34 15.01 18.41
CA GLN A 189 8.52 16.01 17.35
C GLN A 189 8.46 17.45 17.89
N LEU A 190 7.45 17.78 18.70
CA LEU A 190 7.31 19.12 19.24
C LEU A 190 8.47 19.49 20.17
N GLU A 191 8.85 18.59 21.07
CA GLU A 191 9.89 18.83 22.09
C GLU A 191 11.31 18.90 21.50
N ASN A 192 11.55 18.27 20.35
CA ASN A 192 12.88 18.13 19.75
C ASN A 192 13.03 18.88 18.42
N SER A 193 12.01 19.61 17.97
CA SER A 193 12.10 20.46 16.78
C SER A 193 12.93 21.72 17.03
N VAL A 194 13.69 22.12 16.01
CA VAL A 194 14.41 23.41 16.03
C VAL A 194 13.44 24.56 15.73
N ASP A 195 13.82 25.79 16.06
CA ASP A 195 13.03 26.98 15.73
C ASP A 195 12.86 27.09 14.20
N ALA A 196 11.63 26.94 13.73
CA ALA A 196 11.30 26.94 12.31
C ALA A 196 11.74 28.24 11.61
N GLY A 197 11.51 29.39 12.26
CA GLY A 197 11.89 30.68 11.69
C GLY A 197 13.40 30.88 11.58
N LYS A 198 14.20 30.28 12.46
CA LYS A 198 15.67 30.24 12.34
C LYS A 198 16.11 29.25 11.27
N PHE A 199 15.46 28.09 11.18
CA PHE A 199 15.74 27.09 10.14
C PHE A 199 15.50 27.66 8.73
N ASP A 200 14.37 28.33 8.50
CA ASP A 200 14.02 28.92 7.20
C ASP A 200 15.00 30.01 6.73
N ARG A 201 15.66 30.68 7.69
CA ARG A 201 16.65 31.75 7.41
C ARG A 201 18.10 31.25 7.50
N MET A 202 18.31 29.95 7.74
CA MET A 202 19.65 29.40 7.92
C MET A 202 20.41 29.46 6.58
N PRO A 203 21.62 30.05 6.54
CA PRO A 203 22.47 29.99 5.35
C PRO A 203 23.04 28.58 5.17
N ILE A 204 23.35 28.21 3.93
CA ILE A 204 24.08 26.98 3.63
C ILE A 204 25.47 27.06 4.30
N PRO A 205 25.89 26.05 5.09
CA PRO A 205 27.23 26.03 5.67
C PRO A 205 28.32 26.12 4.59
N HIS A 206 29.41 26.84 4.90
CA HIS A 206 30.48 27.09 3.92
C HIS A 206 31.20 25.83 3.43
N ASP A 207 31.20 24.78 4.24
CA ASP A 207 31.80 23.48 3.97
C ASP A 207 30.77 22.41 3.56
N ALA A 208 29.51 22.80 3.34
CA ALA A 208 28.48 21.88 2.91
C ALA A 208 28.75 21.35 1.50
N TYR A 209 28.59 20.05 1.32
CA TYR A 209 28.48 19.48 -0.02
C TYR A 209 27.11 19.83 -0.62
N VAL A 210 27.12 20.54 -1.74
CA VAL A 210 25.91 20.89 -2.49
C VAL A 210 25.72 19.89 -3.62
N TRP A 211 24.65 19.10 -3.52
CA TRP A 211 24.30 18.16 -4.58
C TRP A 211 23.94 18.90 -5.88
N PRO A 212 24.30 18.35 -7.05
CA PRO A 212 23.79 18.83 -8.32
C PRO A 212 22.27 18.82 -8.34
N ALA A 213 21.67 19.76 -9.05
CA ALA A 213 20.23 19.82 -9.20
C ALA A 213 19.71 18.54 -9.93
N PRO A 214 18.78 17.78 -9.33
CA PRO A 214 18.33 16.51 -9.91
C PRO A 214 17.57 16.68 -11.24
N TRP A 215 17.02 17.87 -11.51
CA TRP A 215 16.41 18.19 -12.81
C TRP A 215 17.43 18.49 -13.92
N GLU A 216 18.70 18.73 -13.59
CA GLU A 216 19.77 18.96 -14.57
C GLU A 216 20.46 17.65 -15.01
N ASN A 217 20.50 16.64 -14.14
CA ASN A 217 21.08 15.32 -14.42
C ASN A 217 20.14 14.19 -13.99
N ARG A 218 19.37 13.65 -14.94
CA ARG A 218 18.39 12.57 -14.72
C ARG A 218 19.00 11.16 -14.65
N GLU A 219 20.25 11.05 -14.19
CA GLU A 219 20.90 9.75 -13.95
C GLU A 219 20.85 9.33 -12.49
N SER A 220 20.92 10.29 -11.56
CA SER A 220 20.83 10.04 -10.11
C SER A 220 20.25 11.23 -9.35
N GLU A 221 19.70 10.96 -8.16
CA GLU A 221 19.20 11.95 -7.22
C GLU A 221 19.82 11.67 -5.85
N LEU A 222 20.50 12.66 -5.27
CA LEU A 222 21.21 12.53 -3.98
C LEU A 222 22.16 11.31 -3.93
N GLY A 223 22.78 10.97 -5.06
CA GLY A 223 23.69 9.83 -5.20
C GLY A 223 23.00 8.50 -5.53
N GLU A 224 21.67 8.43 -5.42
CA GLU A 224 20.88 7.25 -5.77
C GLU A 224 20.58 7.24 -7.26
N LYS A 225 20.91 6.14 -7.94
CA LYS A 225 20.63 5.99 -9.37
C LYS A 225 19.13 5.92 -9.62
N LEU A 226 18.63 6.75 -10.54
CA LEU A 226 17.23 6.68 -10.95
C LEU A 226 16.93 5.34 -11.62
N GLY A 227 15.71 4.83 -11.45
CA GLY A 227 15.28 3.53 -12.01
C GLY A 227 15.78 2.30 -11.27
N LYS A 228 16.61 2.45 -10.24
CA LYS A 228 16.99 1.33 -9.37
C LYS A 228 15.85 1.01 -8.41
N HIS A 229 14.82 0.33 -8.88
CA HIS A 229 13.78 -0.20 -8.02
C HIS A 229 14.23 -1.53 -7.43
N GLN A 230 14.40 -1.58 -6.11
CA GLN A 230 14.35 -2.86 -5.41
C GLN A 230 12.89 -3.29 -5.50
N LYS A 231 12.57 -4.29 -6.33
CA LYS A 231 11.22 -4.87 -6.37
C LYS A 231 10.94 -5.50 -5.00
N GLN A 232 10.39 -4.70 -4.09
CA GLN A 232 9.85 -5.15 -2.80
C GLN A 232 8.44 -5.76 -2.98
N GLU A 233 7.87 -5.60 -4.17
CA GLU A 233 6.54 -6.05 -4.56
C GLU A 233 6.36 -7.58 -4.48
N GLY A 234 7.44 -8.34 -4.27
CA GLY A 234 7.42 -9.81 -4.36
C GLY A 234 7.11 -10.25 -5.80
N VAL A 235 7.61 -11.41 -6.22
CA VAL A 235 7.10 -12.00 -7.46
C VAL A 235 5.77 -12.67 -7.12
N LEU A 236 4.68 -11.92 -7.20
CA LEU A 236 3.34 -12.48 -7.05
C LEU A 236 3.01 -13.27 -8.33
N GLY A 237 2.88 -14.60 -8.22
CA GLY A 237 2.33 -15.44 -9.29
C GLY A 237 3.30 -15.92 -10.38
N GLN A 238 4.11 -16.94 -10.08
CA GLN A 238 4.55 -17.92 -11.09
C GLN A 238 3.79 -19.26 -11.00
N ALA A 239 2.67 -19.31 -10.26
CA ALA A 239 1.84 -20.50 -10.16
C ALA A 239 0.46 -20.28 -10.81
N GLY A 240 0.40 -20.51 -12.12
CA GLY A 240 -0.71 -21.22 -12.76
C GLY A 240 -2.03 -20.49 -12.96
N HIS A 241 -2.13 -19.69 -14.03
CA HIS A 241 -3.34 -19.65 -14.86
C HIS A 241 -2.94 -19.73 -16.35
N GLN A 242 -2.88 -20.96 -16.86
CA GLN A 242 -2.89 -21.20 -18.30
C GLN A 242 -4.28 -20.81 -18.83
N HIS A 243 -4.34 -19.79 -19.68
CA HIS A 243 -5.50 -19.59 -20.53
C HIS A 243 -5.58 -20.72 -21.55
N THR A 244 -6.37 -21.75 -21.24
CA THR A 244 -6.92 -22.63 -22.27
C THR A 244 -7.84 -21.79 -23.16
N LYS A 245 -7.38 -21.45 -24.36
CA LYS A 245 -8.23 -20.95 -25.43
C LYS A 245 -9.32 -21.98 -25.71
N ARG A 246 -10.59 -21.64 -25.49
CA ARG A 246 -11.69 -22.38 -26.11
C ARG A 246 -11.79 -21.95 -27.57
N HIS A 247 -11.65 -22.93 -28.44
CA HIS A 247 -12.14 -22.88 -29.80
C HIS A 247 -13.66 -22.80 -29.76
N GLU A 248 -14.21 -21.88 -30.54
CA GLU A 248 -15.40 -22.05 -31.39
C GLU A 248 -15.27 -21.08 -32.57
#